data_AF-A0A2V2EH76-F1
#
_entry.id   AF-A0A2V2EH76-F1
#
_cell.length_a   1.000
_cell.length_b   1.000
_cell.length_c   1.000
_cell.angle_alpha   90.00
_cell.angle_beta   90.00
_cell.angle_gamma   90.00
#
_symmetry.space_group_name_H-M   'P 1'
#
loop_
_entity.id
_entity.type
_entity.pdbx_description
1 polymer ?
#
loop_
_entity_poly.entity_id
_entity_poly.type
_entity_poly.pdbx_seq_one_letter_code
_entity_poly.pdbx_strand_id
1 'polypeptide(L)' 'MENRIRKFAYNFRASEQEKDLIDKAIVTSGLSMTEFVIRAIIEKPIIVVDKGGEILAELKRQGNNLNQAVKNHYGSV' A
#
# COMPACT_ATOMS: atom_id res chain seq x y z
N MET A 1 16.38 -35.13 12.26
CA MET A 1 15.77 -33.81 12.58
C MET A 1 15.76 -33.00 11.31
N GLU A 2 14.59 -32.66 10.78
CA GLU A 2 14.44 -31.94 9.51
C GLU A 2 14.94 -30.48 9.63
N ASN A 3 15.70 -30.03 8.63
CA ASN A 3 16.31 -28.71 8.61
C ASN A 3 15.30 -27.68 8.07
N ARG A 4 14.44 -27.15 8.96
CA ARG A 4 13.45 -26.13 8.61
C ARG A 4 14.11 -24.78 8.27
N ILE A 5 13.70 -24.16 7.15
CA ILE A 5 14.16 -22.82 6.74
C ILE A 5 13.71 -21.76 7.74
N ARG A 6 12.44 -21.81 8.20
CA ARG A 6 11.87 -20.89 9.20
C ARG A 6 12.06 -21.48 10.61
N LYS A 7 13.13 -21.08 11.29
CA LYS A 7 13.55 -21.66 12.59
C LYS A 7 12.87 -21.08 13.82
N PHE A 8 12.31 -19.87 13.71
CA PHE A 8 11.72 -19.11 14.82
C PHE A 8 10.20 -19.01 14.66
N ALA A 9 9.48 -19.02 15.78
CA ALA A 9 8.03 -18.85 15.84
C ALA A 9 7.70 -17.47 16.41
N TYR A 10 6.78 -16.76 15.76
CA TYR A 10 6.20 -15.52 16.26
C TYR A 10 4.74 -15.80 16.62
N ASN A 11 4.35 -15.49 17.85
CA ASN A 11 2.98 -15.64 18.33
C ASN A 11 2.44 -14.26 18.69
N PHE A 12 1.25 -13.91 18.19
CA PHE A 12 0.54 -12.70 18.59
C PHE A 12 -0.90 -13.05 18.93
N ARG A 13 -1.51 -12.23 19.80
CA ARG A 13 -2.93 -12.33 20.15
C ARG A 13 -3.71 -11.34 19.31
N ALA A 14 -4.90 -11.73 18.90
CA ALA A 14 -5.85 -10.89 18.18
C ALA A 14 -7.22 -11.04 18.82
N SER A 15 -8.01 -9.98 18.80
CA SER A 15 -9.45 -10.04 19.05
C SER A 15 -10.15 -10.83 17.94
N GLU A 16 -11.41 -11.22 18.20
CA GLU A 16 -12.23 -11.94 17.22
C GLU A 16 -12.42 -11.12 15.93
N GLN A 17 -12.64 -9.82 16.07
CA GLN A 17 -12.79 -8.91 14.92
C GLN A 17 -11.50 -8.79 14.10
N GLU A 18 -10.34 -8.66 14.75
CA GLU A 18 -9.05 -8.60 14.05
C GLU A 18 -8.74 -9.91 13.33
N LYS A 19 -9.06 -11.06 13.96
CA LYS A 19 -8.91 -12.37 13.34
C LYS A 19 -9.76 -12.50 12.07
N ASP A 20 -11.04 -12.14 12.11
CA ASP A 20 -11.94 -12.24 10.96
C ASP A 20 -11.47 -11.39 9.77
N LEU A 21 -10.93 -10.20 10.06
CA LEU A 21 -10.36 -9.32 9.03
C LEU A 21 -9.09 -9.91 8.42
N ILE A 22 -8.19 -10.46 9.26
CA ILE A 22 -6.96 -11.10 8.82
C ILE A 22 -7.28 -12.34 7.97
N ASP A 23 -8.19 -13.20 8.41
CA ASP A 23 -8.57 -14.41 7.70
C ASP A 23 -9.17 -14.10 6.32
N LYS A 24 -10.06 -13.09 6.22
CA LYS A 24 -10.58 -12.62 4.94
C LYS A 24 -9.47 -12.11 4.02
N ALA A 25 -8.54 -11.31 4.55
CA ALA A 25 -7.43 -10.77 3.77
C ALA A 25 -6.49 -11.88 3.25
N ILE A 26 -6.26 -12.91 4.06
CA ILE A 26 -5.47 -14.08 3.68
C ILE A 26 -6.16 -14.85 2.54
N VAL A 27 -7.46 -15.15 2.69
CA VAL A 27 -8.25 -15.83 1.67
C VAL A 27 -8.22 -15.06 0.35
N THR A 28 -8.42 -13.74 0.39
CA THR A 28 -8.36 -12.88 -0.80
C THR A 28 -6.97 -12.84 -1.43
N SER A 29 -5.90 -12.87 -0.62
CA SER A 29 -4.52 -12.83 -1.13
C SER A 29 -4.05 -14.14 -1.76
N GLY A 30 -4.69 -15.27 -1.45
CA GLY A 30 -4.24 -16.60 -1.86
C GLY A 30 -2.93 -17.07 -1.21
N LEU A 31 -2.41 -16.34 -0.23
CA LEU A 31 -1.17 -16.66 0.47
C LEU A 31 -1.45 -17.52 1.71
N SER A 32 -0.43 -18.24 2.20
CA SER A 32 -0.49 -18.76 3.56
C SER A 32 -0.41 -17.62 4.59
N MET A 33 -0.96 -17.81 5.79
CA MET A 33 -0.85 -16.86 6.91
C MET A 33 0.60 -16.38 7.12
N THR A 34 1.57 -17.30 7.08
CA THR A 34 2.98 -16.95 7.26
C THR A 34 3.51 -16.05 6.14
N GLU A 35 3.18 -16.33 4.88
CA GLU A 35 3.60 -15.49 3.76
C GLU A 35 2.90 -14.14 3.78
N PHE A 36 1.61 -14.13 4.08
CA PHE A 36 0.81 -12.92 4.19
C PHE A 36 1.39 -11.96 5.24
N VAL A 37 1.63 -12.45 6.46
CA VAL A 37 2.16 -11.62 7.56
C VAL A 37 3.58 -11.14 7.26
N ILE A 38 4.46 -12.01 6.76
CA ILE A 38 5.83 -11.63 6.41
C ILE A 38 5.85 -10.55 5.33
N ARG A 39 5.06 -10.71 4.25
CA ARG A 39 4.99 -9.72 3.18
C ARG A 39 4.34 -8.42 3.65
N ALA A 40 3.25 -8.50 4.41
CA ALA A 40 2.55 -7.33 4.92
C ALA A 40 3.46 -6.45 5.80
N ILE A 41 4.33 -7.05 6.61
CA ILE A 41 5.25 -6.33 7.50
C ILE A 41 6.51 -5.85 6.77
N ILE A 42 7.01 -6.61 5.78
CA ILE A 42 8.35 -6.39 5.20
C ILE A 42 8.32 -5.70 3.83
N GLU A 43 7.30 -5.90 2.99
CA GLU A 43 7.32 -5.42 1.59
C GLU A 43 6.96 -3.94 1.41
N LYS A 44 6.62 -3.18 2.46
CA LYS A 44 6.38 -1.74 2.36
C LYS A 44 7.01 -0.96 3.53
N PRO A 45 7.92 0.00 3.28
CA PRO A 45 8.37 0.92 4.31
C PRO A 45 7.21 1.85 4.72
N ILE A 46 7.10 2.13 6.01
CA ILE A 46 6.19 3.17 6.50
C ILE A 46 6.88 4.52 6.27
N ILE A 47 6.40 5.29 5.29
CA ILE A 47 6.89 6.64 4.98
C ILE A 47 5.77 7.63 5.32
N VAL A 48 5.98 8.43 6.35
CA VAL A 48 5.10 9.55 6.71
C VAL A 48 5.56 10.78 5.96
N VAL A 49 4.75 11.25 5.02
CA VAL A 49 4.97 12.51 4.30
C VAL A 49 4.01 13.55 4.86
N ASP A 50 4.52 14.43 5.71
CA ASP A 50 3.74 15.56 6.23
C ASP A 50 3.21 16.43 5.07
N LYS A 51 1.97 16.91 5.18
CA LYS A 51 1.27 17.71 4.15
C LYS A 51 1.15 17.08 2.75
N GLY A 52 1.28 15.75 2.62
CA GLY A 52 1.22 15.07 1.31
C GLY A 52 -0.04 15.37 0.47
N GLY A 53 -1.19 15.60 1.13
CA GLY A 53 -2.44 15.98 0.46
C GLY A 53 -2.40 17.38 -0.16
N GLU A 54 -1.80 18.36 0.53
CA GLU A 54 -1.65 19.73 0.03
C GLU A 54 -0.74 19.76 -1.20
N ILE A 55 0.37 19.02 -1.14
CA ILE A 55 1.32 18.86 -2.26
C ILE A 55 0.61 18.28 -3.49
N LEU A 56 -0.20 17.23 -3.29
CA LEU A 56 -0.91 16.57 -4.39
C LEU A 56 -1.96 17.49 -5.04
N ALA A 57 -2.68 18.29 -4.25
CA ALA A 57 -3.66 19.24 -4.75
C ALA A 57 -3.01 20.32 -5.62
N GLU A 58 -1.87 20.84 -5.17
CA GLU A 58 -1.12 21.86 -5.90
C GLU A 58 -0.55 21.32 -7.23
N LEU A 59 0.01 20.11 -7.22
CA LEU A 59 0.49 19.45 -8.44
C LEU A 59 -0.62 19.28 -9.49
N LYS A 60 -1.82 18.88 -9.05
CA LYS A 60 -2.98 18.73 -9.94
C LYS A 60 -3.42 20.06 -10.54
N ARG A 61 -3.43 21.13 -9.74
CA ARG A 61 -3.77 22.49 -10.20
C ARG A 61 -2.78 22.97 -11.26
N GLN A 62 -1.48 22.78 -11.03
CA GLN A 62 -0.43 23.15 -11.99
C GLN A 62 -0.55 22.38 -13.29
N GLY A 63 -0.80 21.06 -13.24
CA GLY A 63 -1.01 20.23 -14.42
C GLY A 63 -2.23 20.67 -15.26
N ASN A 64 -3.33 21.05 -14.62
CA ASN A 64 -4.52 21.56 -15.32
C ASN A 64 -4.24 22.89 -16.01
N ASN A 65 -3.54 23.80 -15.33
CA ASN A 65 -3.18 25.09 -15.90
C ASN A 65 -2.26 24.93 -17.12
N LEU A 66 -1.28 24.02 -17.04
CA LEU A 66 -0.40 23.67 -18.16
C LEU A 66 -1.21 23.09 -19.35
N ASN A 67 -2.10 22.13 -19.08
CA ASN A 67 -2.94 21.53 -20.11
C ASN A 67 -3.83 22.55 -20.81
N GLN A 68 -4.39 23.51 -20.07
CA GLN A 68 -5.18 24.59 -20.63
C GLN A 68 -4.32 25.52 -21.50
N ALA A 69 -3.14 25.92 -21.02
CA ALA A 69 -2.22 26.78 -21.78
C ALA A 69 -1.81 26.14 -23.13
N VAL A 70 -1.46 24.84 -23.12
CA VAL A 70 -1.10 24.11 -24.34
C VAL A 70 -2.27 24.01 -25.31
N LYS A 71 -3.48 23.66 -24.83
CA LYS A 71 -4.68 23.60 -25.68
C LYS A 71 -5.02 24.95 -26.29
N ASN A 72 -4.85 26.03 -25.52
CA ASN A 72 -5.11 27.38 -26.00
C ASN A 72 -4.08 27.87 -27.01
N HIS A 73 -2.85 27.31 -27.03
CA HIS A 73 -1.79 27.71 -27.97
C HIS A 73 -1.69 26.83 -29.22
N TYR A 74 -2.07 25.54 -29.14
CA TYR A 74 -1.95 24.59 -30.26
C TYR A 74 -3.31 24.12 -30.82
N GLY A 75 -4.44 24.45 -30.20
CA GLY A 75 -5.79 24.03 -30.59
C GLY A 75 -6.51 24.96 -31.58
N SER A 76 -5.77 25.73 -32.38
CA SER A 76 -6.32 26.53 -33.48
C SER A 76 -5.49 26.35 -34.75
N VAL A 77 -5.50 25.12 -35.28
CA VAL A 77 -5.27 24.79 -36.70
C VAL A 77 -6.22 23.66 -37.07
#